data_AF-A0A7S4FVV3-F1
#
_entry.id   AF-A0A7S4FVV3-F1
#
_cell.length_a   1.000
_cell.length_b   1.000
_cell.length_c   1.000
_cell.angle_alpha   90.00
_cell.angle_beta   90.00
_cell.angle_gamma   90.00
#
_symmetry.space_group_name_H-M   'P 1'
#
loop_
_entity.id
_entity.type
_entity.pdbx_description
1 polymer ?
#
loop_
_entity_poly.entity_id
_entity_poly.type
_entity_poly.pdbx_seq_one_letter_code
_entity_poly.pdbx_strand_id
1 'polypeptide(L)'
;MASQLYAMFPDETTQYVDAVLKRNGGDVSKAADDLLSGALSEASGNKKAKTGDPKVHQLMDMGFKRVRAEAALHAAGHNVEMALNLLLSGFDKGTDYMDVDNEAEDVDSGAAAVAVATPPVKPPTHTAKQKQKQKSKAAAKSQGMCGSSSAVPPVAPSFLHSMPPGLPSFSGQMFSAMPPMGIVYGAAWGALPQHVPPRAPRPRAVELLDDGALMRIVERAEGAVREMELQIAEQKAEPPAISAEDQQQLVALYDDMIERFDVREYQQKHGMQPYESTVCALEAGQLVPVYFANVQYNSIFYRKALSMAGLRNLILCGREIFAELKAQLFASDPSKYTGAGGLNRMKRMTGNMVDLDTVVLRCNDPTTLETINKMNKAKGNRVYANVQEFAHSRQAAEMAVAAALPLLEGFVKEFGLTKAQQKTRRVQTSQVDAGKIPVAHDNSSRGKWPLWQYINAGVNTMHVNVPNMADIIGALLRAPFAALRAYLRCKDLPEELARFYEDGISDSCFNGKWKALEEFNAGLDKQGSITQILADLQAKHQSVFTAQFFDADDRKHTKEIREMVRLAKGVCARDRSGATRPITKADVRAWVNDPAVEI
;
A
#
# COMPACT_ATOMS: atom_id res chain seq x y z
N MET A 1 8.39 44.96 -20.70
CA MET A 1 7.63 43.73 -20.41
C MET A 1 8.23 42.49 -21.06
N ALA A 2 8.49 42.45 -22.38
CA ALA A 2 9.19 41.29 -22.98
C ALA A 2 10.55 40.99 -22.31
N SER A 3 11.35 42.02 -22.01
CA SER A 3 12.60 41.91 -21.23
C SER A 3 12.40 41.36 -19.81
N GLN A 4 11.25 41.60 -19.19
CA GLN A 4 10.91 41.01 -17.89
C GLN A 4 10.52 39.54 -18.04
N LEU A 5 9.86 39.16 -19.15
CA LEU A 5 9.59 37.77 -19.48
C LEU A 5 10.88 36.97 -19.68
N TYR A 6 11.85 37.49 -20.44
CA TYR A 6 13.15 36.81 -20.62
C TYR A 6 13.97 36.76 -19.32
N ALA A 7 13.88 37.79 -18.46
CA ALA A 7 14.53 37.78 -17.16
C ALA A 7 13.94 36.73 -16.19
N MET A 8 12.69 36.31 -16.40
CA MET A 8 12.04 35.24 -15.63
C MET A 8 12.47 33.83 -16.08
N PHE A 9 13.10 33.70 -17.25
CA PHE A 9 13.51 32.42 -17.84
C PHE A 9 14.90 32.53 -18.51
N PRO A 10 16.01 32.60 -17.73
CA PRO A 10 17.35 32.72 -18.30
C PRO A 10 17.89 31.38 -18.84
N ASP A 11 18.33 31.42 -20.11
CA ASP A 11 18.98 30.39 -20.94
C ASP A 11 18.23 29.07 -21.23
N GLU A 12 18.60 28.45 -22.37
CA GLU A 12 17.97 27.36 -23.16
C GLU A 12 16.47 27.49 -23.47
N THR A 13 15.75 28.39 -22.81
CA THR A 13 14.31 28.63 -22.91
C THR A 13 13.96 29.88 -23.72
N THR A 14 14.95 30.64 -24.21
CA THR A 14 14.75 31.83 -25.06
C THR A 14 13.99 31.48 -26.34
N GLN A 15 14.33 30.36 -26.98
CA GLN A 15 13.62 29.86 -28.17
C GLN A 15 12.16 29.46 -27.85
N TYR A 16 11.88 29.07 -26.62
CA TYR A 16 10.54 28.67 -26.15
C TYR A 16 9.67 29.89 -25.85
N VAL A 17 10.23 30.90 -25.18
CA VAL A 17 9.57 32.20 -24.95
C VAL A 17 9.29 32.90 -26.29
N ASP A 18 10.22 32.84 -27.24
CA ASP A 18 10.03 33.34 -28.61
C ASP A 18 8.87 32.65 -29.32
N ALA A 19 8.76 31.32 -29.20
CA ALA A 19 7.70 30.55 -29.83
C ALA A 19 6.31 30.89 -29.25
N VAL A 20 6.21 31.08 -27.93
CA VAL A 20 4.93 31.42 -27.28
C VAL A 20 4.53 32.87 -27.55
N LEU A 21 5.49 33.81 -27.55
CA LEU A 21 5.25 35.19 -27.96
C LEU A 21 4.81 35.25 -29.41
N LYS A 22 5.47 34.51 -30.31
CA LYS A 22 5.10 34.45 -31.73
C LYS A 22 3.70 33.86 -31.93
N ARG A 23 3.32 32.82 -31.18
CA ARG A 23 1.98 32.22 -31.22
C ARG A 23 0.89 33.23 -30.81
N ASN A 24 1.20 34.07 -29.83
CA ASN A 24 0.28 35.08 -29.31
C ASN A 24 0.40 36.44 -30.03
N GLY A 25 1.00 36.48 -31.23
CA GLY A 25 1.12 37.71 -32.01
C GLY A 25 1.95 38.82 -31.35
N GLY A 26 2.87 38.45 -30.45
CA GLY A 26 3.66 39.39 -29.66
C GLY A 26 2.96 39.95 -28.43
N ASP A 27 1.73 39.50 -28.12
CA ASP A 27 1.01 39.90 -26.90
C ASP A 27 1.65 39.23 -25.67
N VAL A 28 2.42 40.03 -24.93
CA VAL A 28 3.21 39.58 -23.79
C VAL A 28 2.32 39.12 -22.63
N SER A 29 1.12 39.69 -22.45
CA SER A 29 0.23 39.31 -21.35
C SER A 29 -0.38 37.94 -21.60
N LYS A 30 -0.86 37.69 -22.83
CA LYS A 30 -1.36 36.36 -23.22
C LYS A 30 -0.26 35.30 -23.23
N ALA A 31 0.94 35.66 -23.69
CA ALA A 31 2.09 34.76 -23.65
C ALA A 31 2.47 34.40 -22.20
N ALA A 32 2.40 35.35 -21.27
CA ALA A 32 2.63 35.09 -19.84
C ALA A 32 1.57 34.15 -19.28
N ASP A 33 0.29 34.40 -19.56
CA ASP A 33 -0.83 33.56 -19.08
C ASP A 33 -0.75 32.13 -19.66
N ASP A 34 -0.36 31.97 -20.92
CA ASP A 34 -0.13 30.66 -21.55
C ASP A 34 1.07 29.90 -20.95
N LEU A 35 2.14 30.62 -20.58
CA LEU A 35 3.32 30.04 -19.92
C LEU A 35 3.01 29.64 -18.47
N LEU A 36 2.17 30.42 -17.77
CA LEU A 36 1.85 30.24 -16.35
C LEU A 36 0.72 29.22 -16.12
N SER A 37 -0.24 29.10 -17.03
CA SER A 37 -1.41 28.22 -16.89
C SER A 37 -1.12 26.74 -17.14
N GLY A 38 0.10 26.39 -17.59
CA GLY A 38 0.42 25.01 -17.96
C GLY A 38 -0.43 24.46 -19.10
N ALA A 39 -1.14 25.31 -19.86
CA ALA A 39 -2.07 24.96 -20.93
C ALA A 39 -1.43 24.21 -22.11
N LEU A 40 -0.12 23.97 -22.08
CA LEU A 40 0.61 23.12 -23.01
C LEU A 40 0.74 21.66 -22.56
N SER A 41 0.38 21.29 -21.32
CA SER A 41 0.30 19.88 -20.91
C SER A 41 -0.78 19.13 -21.69
N GLU A 42 -1.91 19.79 -22.02
CA GLU A 42 -3.00 19.18 -22.79
C GLU A 42 -2.79 19.25 -24.30
N ALA A 43 -2.01 20.23 -24.80
CA ALA A 43 -1.64 20.32 -26.22
C ALA A 43 -0.39 19.51 -26.60
N SER A 44 0.41 19.06 -25.62
CA SER A 44 1.51 18.11 -25.86
C SER A 44 1.01 16.67 -26.09
N GLY A 45 -0.22 16.36 -25.68
CA GLY A 45 -0.85 15.04 -25.85
C GLY A 45 -1.38 14.76 -27.25
N ASN A 46 -1.30 15.72 -28.18
CA ASN A 46 -1.74 15.52 -29.57
C ASN A 46 -0.74 16.07 -30.59
N LYS A 47 0.56 16.10 -30.23
CA LYS A 47 1.60 16.14 -31.25
C LYS A 47 1.62 14.76 -31.89
N LYS A 48 1.02 14.61 -33.09
CA LYS A 48 1.51 13.62 -34.06
C LYS A 48 3.03 13.71 -34.01
N ALA A 49 3.69 12.65 -33.55
CA ALA A 49 5.13 12.61 -33.43
C ALA A 49 5.72 13.17 -34.72
N LYS A 50 6.51 14.24 -34.63
CA LYS A 50 7.27 14.74 -35.79
C LYS A 50 7.95 13.51 -36.37
N THR A 51 7.83 13.35 -37.67
CA THR A 51 8.03 12.11 -38.41
C THR A 51 9.44 11.52 -38.36
N GLY A 52 10.34 11.97 -37.48
CA GLY A 52 11.70 11.49 -37.34
C GLY A 52 12.30 11.71 -35.94
N ASP A 53 11.68 11.18 -34.88
CA ASP A 53 12.42 10.97 -33.63
C ASP A 53 13.52 9.92 -33.91
N PRO A 54 14.82 10.26 -33.79
CA PRO A 54 15.91 9.35 -34.09
C PRO A 54 15.87 8.07 -33.23
N LYS A 55 15.26 8.13 -32.04
CA LYS A 55 15.06 6.95 -31.17
C LYS A 55 14.02 5.99 -31.72
N VAL A 56 12.96 6.51 -32.33
CA VAL A 56 11.95 5.70 -33.03
C VAL A 56 12.58 5.03 -34.24
N HIS A 57 13.39 5.78 -35.01
CA HIS A 57 14.15 5.20 -36.12
C HIS A 57 15.12 4.12 -35.67
N GLN A 58 15.85 4.32 -34.56
CA GLN A 58 16.75 3.30 -34.01
C GLN A 58 16.02 1.98 -33.70
N LEU A 59 14.84 2.03 -33.08
CA LEU A 59 14.04 0.83 -32.82
C LEU A 59 13.43 0.24 -34.11
N MET A 60 13.07 1.08 -35.09
CA MET A 60 12.63 0.62 -36.40
C MET A 60 13.74 -0.09 -37.19
N ASP A 61 14.97 0.41 -37.13
CA ASP A 61 16.15 -0.19 -37.74
C ASP A 61 16.49 -1.56 -37.10
N MET A 62 16.06 -1.78 -35.85
CA MET A 62 16.11 -3.08 -35.16
C MET A 62 14.94 -4.03 -35.53
N GLY A 63 14.03 -3.61 -36.44
CA GLY A 63 12.96 -4.44 -36.97
C GLY A 63 11.59 -4.27 -36.29
N PHE A 64 11.44 -3.33 -35.35
CA PHE A 64 10.15 -3.08 -34.70
C PHE A 64 9.26 -2.14 -35.54
N LYS A 65 7.95 -2.42 -35.61
CA LYS A 65 6.99 -1.51 -36.28
C LYS A 65 7.00 -0.13 -35.59
N ARG A 66 6.91 0.94 -36.38
CA ARG A 66 6.92 2.33 -35.90
C ARG A 66 5.96 2.59 -34.73
N VAL A 67 4.69 2.18 -34.87
CA VAL A 67 3.65 2.38 -33.85
C VAL A 67 4.05 1.73 -32.53
N ARG A 68 4.63 0.52 -32.59
CA ARG A 68 5.17 -0.21 -31.44
C ARG A 68 6.36 0.50 -30.81
N ALA A 69 7.31 0.96 -31.63
CA ALA A 69 8.48 1.69 -31.16
C ALA A 69 8.09 3.00 -30.46
N GLU A 70 7.14 3.75 -31.01
CA GLU A 70 6.60 4.98 -30.42
C GLU A 70 5.88 4.70 -29.10
N ALA A 71 5.00 3.68 -29.06
CA ALA A 71 4.30 3.29 -27.83
C ALA A 71 5.25 2.80 -26.73
N ALA A 72 6.24 1.97 -27.09
CA ALA A 72 7.25 1.47 -26.16
C ALA A 72 8.16 2.60 -25.65
N LEU A 73 8.58 3.54 -26.52
CA LEU A 73 9.34 4.71 -26.11
C LEU A 73 8.54 5.61 -25.18
N HIS A 74 7.25 5.82 -25.47
CA HIS A 74 6.38 6.60 -24.60
C HIS A 74 6.23 5.94 -23.22
N ALA A 75 6.00 4.63 -23.17
CA ALA A 75 5.92 3.85 -21.93
C ALA A 75 7.25 3.83 -21.15
N ALA A 76 8.37 3.87 -21.87
CA ALA A 76 9.72 3.88 -21.31
C ALA A 76 10.27 5.30 -21.00
N GLY A 77 9.44 6.35 -21.06
CA GLY A 77 9.89 7.72 -20.81
C GLY A 77 11.00 8.19 -21.77
N HIS A 78 10.92 7.78 -23.04
CA HIS A 78 11.90 8.03 -24.10
C HIS A 78 13.30 7.41 -23.87
N ASN A 79 13.42 6.36 -23.05
CA ASN A 79 14.62 5.54 -22.91
C ASN A 79 14.61 4.36 -23.91
N VAL A 80 15.60 4.29 -24.81
CA VAL A 80 15.66 3.29 -25.90
C VAL A 80 15.89 1.88 -25.37
N GLU A 81 16.74 1.69 -24.36
CA GLU A 81 17.05 0.37 -23.81
C GLU A 81 15.84 -0.22 -23.07
N MET A 82 15.13 0.61 -22.30
CA MET A 82 13.88 0.19 -21.66
C MET A 82 12.78 -0.08 -22.69
N ALA A 83 12.65 0.75 -23.72
CA ALA A 83 11.70 0.51 -24.81
C ALA A 83 11.99 -0.79 -25.55
N LEU A 84 13.28 -1.09 -25.79
CA LEU A 84 13.71 -2.35 -26.38
C LEU A 84 13.36 -3.55 -25.49
N ASN A 85 13.61 -3.47 -24.18
CA ASN A 85 13.23 -4.51 -23.22
C ASN A 85 11.71 -4.72 -23.16
N LEU A 86 10.91 -3.64 -23.23
CA LEU A 86 9.46 -3.74 -23.36
C LEU A 86 9.08 -4.47 -24.66
N LEU A 87 9.65 -4.07 -25.80
CA LEU A 87 9.35 -4.68 -27.10
C LEU A 87 9.71 -6.17 -27.14
N LEU A 88 10.85 -6.56 -26.55
CA LEU A 88 11.31 -7.95 -26.48
C LEU A 88 10.51 -8.80 -25.49
N SER A 89 10.02 -8.21 -24.39
CA SER A 89 9.17 -8.91 -23.41
C SER A 89 7.74 -9.19 -23.88
N GLY A 90 7.41 -8.82 -25.12
CA GLY A 90 6.12 -9.11 -25.73
C GLY A 90 5.02 -8.11 -25.35
N PHE A 91 5.39 -6.83 -25.20
CA PHE A 91 4.53 -5.66 -24.93
C PHE A 91 3.30 -5.46 -25.84
N ASP A 92 2.95 -6.42 -26.71
CA ASP A 92 1.80 -6.35 -27.61
C ASP A 92 1.25 -7.76 -27.92
N LYS A 93 0.69 -8.42 -26.91
CA LYS A 93 -0.19 -9.59 -27.14
C LYS A 93 -1.68 -9.28 -26.88
N GLY A 94 -2.06 -8.01 -26.80
CA GLY A 94 -3.41 -7.63 -26.32
C GLY A 94 -4.16 -6.54 -27.09
N THR A 95 -3.62 -6.00 -28.18
CA THR A 95 -4.23 -4.87 -28.91
C THR A 95 -4.31 -5.19 -30.40
N ASP A 96 -5.20 -6.14 -30.75
CA ASP A 96 -5.81 -6.16 -32.08
C ASP A 96 -6.70 -4.92 -32.20
N TYR A 97 -6.10 -3.81 -32.62
CA TYR A 97 -6.83 -2.70 -33.18
C TYR A 97 -7.30 -3.13 -34.57
N MET A 98 -8.63 -3.17 -34.74
CA MET A 98 -9.33 -3.40 -35.99
C MET A 98 -8.60 -2.75 -37.18
N ASP A 99 -8.14 -3.58 -38.11
CA ASP A 99 -7.91 -3.18 -39.50
C ASP A 99 -9.24 -2.63 -40.01
N VAL A 100 -9.34 -1.30 -40.11
CA VAL A 100 -10.38 -0.64 -40.90
C VAL A 100 -9.82 -0.57 -42.30
N ASP A 101 -10.22 -1.55 -43.12
CA ASP A 101 -10.02 -1.53 -44.56
C ASP A 101 -10.54 -0.21 -45.13
N ASN A 102 -9.64 0.52 -45.78
CA ASN A 102 -9.96 1.67 -46.60
C ASN A 102 -9.76 1.23 -48.05
N GLU A 103 -10.60 0.30 -48.52
CA GLU A 103 -10.73 -0.01 -49.93
C GLU A 103 -11.78 0.92 -50.56
N ALA A 104 -11.30 1.85 -51.37
CA ALA A 104 -12.12 2.52 -52.36
C ALA A 104 -12.31 1.55 -53.54
N GLU A 105 -13.55 1.15 -53.78
CA GLU A 105 -13.97 0.48 -55.00
C GLU A 105 -13.72 1.38 -56.21
N ASP A 106 -13.09 0.83 -57.26
CA ASP A 106 -13.43 1.16 -58.64
C ASP A 106 -13.04 -0.01 -59.58
N VAL A 107 -14.09 -0.61 -60.17
CA VAL A 107 -14.21 -1.02 -61.58
C VAL A 107 -13.44 -2.26 -62.10
N ASP A 108 -14.23 -3.35 -62.20
CA ASP A 108 -14.51 -4.16 -63.41
C ASP A 108 -13.61 -5.36 -63.83
N SER A 109 -14.36 -6.33 -64.37
CA SER A 109 -14.03 -7.50 -65.19
C SER A 109 -13.79 -8.86 -64.50
N GLY A 110 -14.74 -9.77 -64.75
CA GLY A 110 -14.39 -11.00 -65.45
C GLY A 110 -14.44 -12.33 -64.70
N ALA A 111 -15.59 -13.00 -64.77
CA ALA A 111 -15.79 -14.43 -65.04
C ALA A 111 -14.86 -15.49 -64.40
N ALA A 112 -15.42 -16.40 -63.60
CA ALA A 112 -15.79 -17.76 -64.03
C ALA A 112 -16.06 -18.68 -62.82
N ALA A 113 -17.08 -19.52 -62.99
CA ALA A 113 -17.62 -20.50 -62.06
C ALA A 113 -16.64 -21.62 -61.66
N VAL A 114 -16.83 -22.21 -60.48
CA VAL A 114 -17.13 -23.65 -60.30
C VAL A 114 -17.90 -23.86 -58.99
N ALA A 115 -19.06 -24.49 -59.09
CA ALA A 115 -19.86 -25.02 -58.00
C ALA A 115 -19.40 -26.45 -57.63
N VAL A 116 -19.40 -26.80 -56.35
CA VAL A 116 -19.69 -28.18 -55.89
C VAL A 116 -20.48 -28.12 -54.58
N ALA A 117 -21.60 -28.83 -54.57
CA ALA A 117 -22.61 -28.90 -53.54
C ALA A 117 -22.37 -30.09 -52.57
N THR A 118 -22.64 -29.84 -51.27
CA THR A 118 -23.34 -30.66 -50.22
C THR A 118 -22.96 -32.16 -50.03
N PRO A 119 -23.40 -32.89 -48.97
CA PRO A 119 -24.34 -32.59 -47.86
C PRO A 119 -23.85 -33.01 -46.44
N PRO A 120 -24.69 -32.87 -45.37
CA PRO A 120 -24.32 -32.99 -43.97
C PRO A 120 -24.65 -34.36 -43.35
N VAL A 121 -24.01 -34.71 -42.22
CA VAL A 121 -24.37 -35.89 -41.41
C VAL A 121 -24.43 -35.54 -39.92
N LYS A 122 -25.57 -35.86 -39.31
CA LYS A 122 -25.91 -35.98 -37.87
C LYS A 122 -26.74 -37.28 -37.77
N PRO A 123 -27.04 -37.84 -36.58
CA PRO A 123 -26.25 -38.25 -35.42
C PRO A 123 -26.39 -39.80 -35.21
N PRO A 124 -26.11 -40.38 -34.01
CA PRO A 124 -27.28 -40.75 -33.21
C PRO A 124 -27.14 -40.64 -31.69
N THR A 125 -28.31 -40.43 -31.09
CA THR A 125 -28.75 -40.58 -29.70
C THR A 125 -28.68 -42.02 -29.18
N HIS A 126 -28.38 -42.20 -27.89
CA HIS A 126 -28.87 -43.34 -27.11
C HIS A 126 -29.36 -42.90 -25.71
N THR A 127 -30.63 -43.18 -25.47
CA THR A 127 -31.35 -43.19 -24.20
C THR A 127 -31.15 -44.51 -23.45
N ALA A 128 -31.02 -44.49 -22.11
CA ALA A 128 -31.60 -45.53 -21.26
C ALA A 128 -31.78 -45.04 -19.81
N LYS A 129 -33.00 -45.24 -19.30
CA LYS A 129 -33.47 -45.01 -17.93
C LYS A 129 -33.04 -46.15 -17.02
N GLN A 130 -32.79 -45.89 -15.73
CA GLN A 130 -33.20 -46.82 -14.67
C GLN A 130 -33.57 -46.07 -13.37
N LYS A 131 -34.79 -46.34 -12.91
CA LYS A 131 -35.35 -45.95 -11.62
C LYS A 131 -34.90 -46.95 -10.57
N GLN A 132 -34.59 -46.51 -9.35
CA GLN A 132 -34.82 -47.32 -8.16
C GLN A 132 -35.31 -46.47 -7.00
N LYS A 133 -36.38 -46.98 -6.38
CA LYS A 133 -37.21 -46.38 -5.35
C LYS A 133 -37.25 -47.42 -4.24
N GLN A 134 -36.80 -47.10 -3.03
CA GLN A 134 -37.17 -47.87 -1.84
C GLN A 134 -37.46 -46.94 -0.66
N LYS A 135 -38.59 -47.25 -0.01
CA LYS A 135 -39.19 -46.63 1.17
C LYS A 135 -39.32 -47.75 2.22
N SER A 136 -38.96 -47.47 3.46
CA SER A 136 -39.51 -47.98 4.74
C SER A 136 -38.71 -47.25 5.84
N LYS A 137 -39.21 -46.48 6.81
CA LYS A 137 -40.38 -46.39 7.70
C LYS A 137 -40.34 -47.31 8.95
N ALA A 138 -40.11 -46.65 10.11
CA ALA A 138 -40.57 -46.92 11.49
C ALA A 138 -40.02 -48.18 12.22
N ALA A 139 -39.86 -48.27 13.56
CA ALA A 139 -39.87 -47.39 14.74
C ALA A 139 -39.54 -48.27 15.98
N ALA A 140 -39.34 -47.63 17.15
CA ALA A 140 -39.36 -48.14 18.56
C ALA A 140 -38.00 -48.45 19.21
N LYS A 141 -37.75 -48.32 20.53
CA LYS A 141 -38.28 -47.59 21.72
C LYS A 141 -37.52 -48.19 22.93
N SER A 142 -36.72 -47.43 23.69
CA SER A 142 -36.34 -47.68 25.10
C SER A 142 -35.48 -46.50 25.59
N GLN A 143 -35.90 -45.69 26.58
CA GLN A 143 -35.55 -45.80 28.02
C GLN A 143 -34.03 -45.92 28.26
N GLY A 144 -33.32 -45.10 29.02
CA GLY A 144 -33.66 -43.98 29.89
C GLY A 144 -32.41 -43.41 30.59
N MET A 145 -32.65 -42.39 31.43
CA MET A 145 -31.85 -41.87 32.55
C MET A 145 -30.74 -40.82 32.33
N CYS A 146 -31.05 -39.65 32.92
CA CYS A 146 -30.25 -38.78 33.79
C CYS A 146 -29.22 -37.81 33.19
N GLY A 147 -29.42 -36.52 33.52
CA GLY A 147 -28.31 -35.67 33.96
C GLY A 147 -28.34 -34.20 33.52
N SER A 148 -29.29 -33.43 34.05
CA SER A 148 -29.18 -32.02 34.48
C SER A 148 -28.44 -30.97 33.62
N SER A 149 -29.17 -30.01 33.05
CA SER A 149 -28.70 -28.63 32.84
C SER A 149 -29.72 -27.63 33.40
N SER A 150 -29.27 -26.83 34.37
CA SER A 150 -30.01 -25.77 35.05
C SER A 150 -30.25 -24.58 34.13
N ALA A 151 -31.46 -24.02 34.16
CA ALA A 151 -31.86 -22.79 33.49
C ALA A 151 -32.51 -21.86 34.51
N VAL A 152 -32.04 -20.61 34.61
CA VAL A 152 -32.76 -19.43 35.15
C VAL A 152 -32.14 -18.15 34.53
N PRO A 153 -32.77 -16.95 34.56
CA PRO A 153 -33.47 -16.35 33.43
C PRO A 153 -32.92 -14.92 33.10
N PRO A 154 -33.53 -14.12 32.19
CA PRO A 154 -32.99 -12.82 31.81
C PRO A 154 -33.47 -11.70 32.75
N VAL A 155 -32.57 -10.75 33.05
CA VAL A 155 -32.85 -9.52 33.78
C VAL A 155 -32.72 -8.34 32.81
N ALA A 156 -33.81 -7.58 32.66
CA ALA A 156 -33.83 -6.27 32.00
C ALA A 156 -33.07 -5.22 32.82
N PRO A 157 -32.76 -4.05 32.23
CA PRO A 157 -33.13 -2.86 32.98
C PRO A 157 -33.75 -1.77 32.10
N SER A 158 -34.91 -1.31 32.57
CA SER A 158 -35.40 0.04 32.38
C SER A 158 -34.65 0.98 33.32
N PHE A 159 -34.12 2.11 32.84
CA PHE A 159 -33.95 3.31 33.67
C PHE A 159 -34.08 4.57 32.81
N LEU A 160 -35.21 5.26 33.01
CA LEU A 160 -35.38 6.70 32.87
C LEU A 160 -34.63 7.39 34.01
N HIS A 161 -33.96 8.51 33.75
CA HIS A 161 -33.83 9.74 34.57
C HIS A 161 -32.83 10.66 33.84
N SER A 162 -33.31 11.74 33.22
CA SER A 162 -33.40 13.11 33.78
C SER A 162 -32.22 13.98 33.33
N MET A 163 -32.50 14.89 32.39
CA MET A 163 -31.63 16.02 32.05
C MET A 163 -31.54 17.02 33.22
N PRO A 164 -30.47 17.82 33.26
CA PRO A 164 -30.69 19.26 33.40
C PRO A 164 -29.86 20.13 32.43
N PRO A 165 -30.23 21.42 32.28
CA PRO A 165 -29.92 22.26 31.13
C PRO A 165 -28.74 23.22 31.40
N GLY A 166 -28.18 23.81 30.33
CA GLY A 166 -27.20 24.89 30.49
C GLY A 166 -26.53 25.31 29.19
N LEU A 167 -27.24 26.05 28.34
CA LEU A 167 -26.63 26.94 27.36
C LEU A 167 -26.08 28.18 28.08
N PRO A 168 -24.99 28.77 27.56
CA PRO A 168 -25.01 30.20 27.38
C PRO A 168 -24.75 30.57 25.92
N SER A 169 -25.60 31.45 25.42
CA SER A 169 -25.34 32.23 24.22
C SER A 169 -24.18 33.18 24.45
N PHE A 170 -23.24 33.25 23.52
CA PHE A 170 -22.44 34.46 23.34
C PHE A 170 -22.61 34.96 21.91
N SER A 171 -23.24 36.14 21.84
CA SER A 171 -23.26 37.04 20.71
C SER A 171 -22.11 38.04 20.88
N GLY A 172 -21.58 38.59 19.77
CA GLY A 172 -20.79 39.82 19.83
C GLY A 172 -19.49 39.81 19.04
N GLN A 173 -19.61 40.11 17.74
CA GLN A 173 -18.73 40.94 16.91
C GLN A 173 -17.35 41.36 17.45
N MET A 174 -16.29 41.11 16.65
CA MET A 174 -15.42 42.13 16.05
C MET A 174 -14.39 41.44 15.12
N PHE A 175 -14.59 41.51 13.80
CA PHE A 175 -13.52 41.30 12.83
C PHE A 175 -13.22 42.64 12.16
N SER A 176 -12.08 43.22 12.53
CA SER A 176 -11.47 44.34 11.82
C SER A 176 -10.72 43.79 10.60
N ALA A 177 -10.77 44.58 9.53
CA ALA A 177 -10.28 44.27 8.19
C ALA A 177 -8.77 43.95 8.15
N MET A 178 -8.41 42.91 7.40
CA MET A 178 -7.08 42.75 6.81
C MET A 178 -7.22 42.48 5.30
N PRO A 179 -6.27 42.96 4.48
CA PRO A 179 -6.42 43.07 3.03
C PRO A 179 -6.22 41.72 2.32
N PRO A 180 -6.70 41.56 1.07
CA PRO A 180 -6.56 40.32 0.32
C PRO A 180 -5.10 40.13 -0.12
N MET A 181 -4.40 39.21 0.54
CA MET A 181 -3.16 38.62 0.02
C MET A 181 -3.55 37.59 -1.04
N GLY A 182 -3.56 38.00 -2.31
CA GLY A 182 -3.54 37.08 -3.43
C GLY A 182 -2.21 36.32 -3.42
N ILE A 183 -2.23 35.02 -3.10
CA ILE A 183 -1.05 34.17 -3.16
C ILE A 183 -1.07 33.39 -4.47
N VAL A 184 -0.04 33.67 -5.26
CA VAL A 184 0.35 33.08 -6.52
C VAL A 184 0.68 31.59 -6.34
N TYR A 185 0.00 30.71 -7.07
CA TYR A 185 0.45 29.33 -7.29
C TYR A 185 1.50 29.34 -8.40
N GLY A 186 2.78 29.41 -8.02
CA GLY A 186 3.92 29.23 -8.92
C GLY A 186 4.59 27.89 -8.65
N ALA A 187 4.76 27.08 -9.68
CA ALA A 187 5.55 25.86 -9.65
C ALA A 187 7.03 26.21 -9.33
N ALA A 188 7.46 25.94 -8.10
CA ALA A 188 8.86 26.03 -7.72
C ALA A 188 9.58 24.71 -8.09
N TRP A 189 9.97 24.58 -9.35
CA TRP A 189 11.09 23.72 -9.75
C TRP A 189 12.25 24.64 -10.11
N GLY A 190 12.97 25.09 -9.09
CA GLY A 190 14.24 25.78 -9.29
C GLY A 190 15.30 24.77 -9.76
N ALA A 191 16.06 25.13 -10.78
CA ALA A 191 17.24 24.37 -11.20
C ALA A 191 18.19 24.18 -10.00
N LEU A 192 18.52 22.92 -9.70
CA LEU A 192 19.42 22.58 -8.60
C LEU A 192 20.87 22.98 -8.94
N PRO A 193 21.61 23.61 -8.01
CA PRO A 193 22.98 24.02 -8.24
C PRO A 193 23.89 22.79 -8.44
N GLN A 194 24.69 22.81 -9.52
CA GLN A 194 25.62 21.73 -9.89
C GLN A 194 26.84 21.57 -8.94
N HIS A 195 26.99 22.47 -7.98
CA HIS A 195 28.04 22.39 -6.96
C HIS A 195 27.45 22.64 -5.57
N VAL A 196 27.19 21.55 -4.83
CA VAL A 196 26.92 21.62 -3.39
C VAL A 196 28.28 21.55 -2.68
N PRO A 197 28.73 22.61 -2.00
CA PRO A 197 29.98 22.56 -1.25
C PRO A 197 29.93 21.47 -0.17
N PRO A 198 31.09 20.90 0.24
CA PRO A 198 31.14 19.92 1.31
C PRO A 198 30.48 20.48 2.57
N ARG A 199 29.58 19.68 3.12
CA ARG A 199 28.66 20.10 4.16
C ARG A 199 29.41 20.39 5.46
N ALA A 200 29.24 21.60 6.01
CA ALA A 200 29.65 21.85 7.39
C ALA A 200 28.86 20.89 8.32
N PRO A 201 29.50 20.27 9.33
CA PRO A 201 28.79 19.42 10.28
C PRO A 201 27.66 20.24 10.89
N ARG A 202 26.43 19.72 10.83
CA ARG A 202 25.31 20.40 11.48
C ARG A 202 25.64 20.48 12.97
N PRO A 203 25.54 21.65 13.61
CA PRO A 203 25.49 21.66 15.06
C PRO A 203 24.31 20.76 15.46
N ARG A 204 24.58 19.63 16.13
CA ARG A 204 23.52 18.82 16.73
C ARG A 204 22.80 19.74 17.71
N ALA A 205 21.64 20.24 17.31
CA ALA A 205 20.89 21.23 18.10
C ALA A 205 20.41 20.66 19.44
N VAL A 206 20.50 19.34 19.60
CA VAL A 206 20.01 18.57 20.73
C VAL A 206 21.01 17.44 20.98
N GLU A 207 21.54 17.38 22.19
CA GLU A 207 22.28 16.21 22.65
C GLU A 207 21.29 15.07 22.86
N LEU A 208 21.53 13.94 22.19
CA LEU A 208 20.72 12.74 22.37
C LEU A 208 20.93 12.19 23.78
N LEU A 209 19.81 11.82 24.41
CA LEU A 209 19.86 11.08 25.67
C LEU A 209 20.46 9.68 25.47
N ASP A 210 20.77 8.99 26.56
CA ASP A 210 21.17 7.59 26.51
C ASP A 210 20.04 6.69 25.95
N ASP A 211 20.42 5.54 25.42
CA ASP A 211 19.51 4.61 24.75
C ASP A 211 18.37 4.13 25.64
N GLY A 212 18.63 3.99 26.94
CA GLY A 212 17.60 3.60 27.91
C GLY A 212 16.57 4.72 28.09
N ALA A 213 17.00 5.97 28.16
CA ALA A 213 16.11 7.13 28.20
C ALA A 213 15.33 7.31 26.89
N LEU A 214 15.98 7.18 25.74
CA LEU A 214 15.33 7.24 24.43
C LEU A 214 14.28 6.14 24.26
N MET A 215 14.59 4.90 24.67
CA MET A 215 13.63 3.80 24.61
C MET A 215 12.40 4.08 25.49
N ARG A 216 12.59 4.64 26.69
CA ARG A 216 11.46 5.06 27.55
C ARG A 216 10.62 6.15 26.90
N ILE A 217 11.22 7.09 26.15
CA ILE A 217 10.46 8.09 25.39
C ILE A 217 9.63 7.41 24.30
N VAL A 218 10.22 6.49 23.53
CA VAL A 218 9.53 5.72 22.49
C VAL A 218 8.37 4.91 23.08
N GLU A 219 8.58 4.23 24.20
CA GLU A 219 7.54 3.47 24.90
C GLU A 219 6.39 4.33 25.41
N ARG A 220 6.67 5.53 25.95
CA ARG A 220 5.63 6.50 26.32
C ARG A 220 4.84 6.97 25.11
N ALA A 221 5.52 7.31 24.01
CA ALA A 221 4.87 7.75 22.78
C ALA A 221 3.94 6.65 22.20
N GLU A 222 4.42 5.40 22.16
CA GLU A 222 3.57 4.27 21.75
C GLU A 222 2.41 4.02 22.73
N GLY A 223 2.64 4.19 24.04
CA GLY A 223 1.59 4.13 25.05
C GLY A 223 0.48 5.16 24.81
N ALA A 224 0.86 6.40 24.51
CA ALA A 224 -0.05 7.48 24.15
C ALA A 224 -0.85 7.16 22.86
N VAL A 225 -0.22 6.53 21.86
CA VAL A 225 -0.91 6.07 20.64
C VAL A 225 -1.90 4.94 20.95
N ARG A 226 -1.56 3.98 21.81
CA ARG A 226 -2.50 2.92 22.23
C ARG A 226 -3.71 3.50 22.97
N GLU A 227 -3.50 4.47 23.84
CA GLU A 227 -4.59 5.16 24.53
C GLU A 227 -5.47 5.92 23.54
N MET A 228 -4.87 6.60 22.57
CA MET A 228 -5.57 7.27 21.48
C MET A 228 -6.48 6.32 20.69
N GLU A 229 -6.03 5.10 20.40
CA GLU A 229 -6.85 4.11 19.68
C GLU A 229 -8.07 3.68 20.47
N LEU A 230 -7.91 3.45 21.78
CA LEU A 230 -9.03 3.17 22.68
C LEU A 230 -10.03 4.33 22.68
N GLN A 231 -9.54 5.57 22.72
CA GLN A 231 -10.38 6.77 22.67
C GLN A 231 -11.07 6.95 21.32
N ILE A 232 -10.42 6.61 20.20
CA ILE A 232 -11.02 6.63 18.85
C ILE A 232 -12.19 5.65 18.79
N ALA A 233 -12.02 4.44 19.31
CA ALA A 233 -13.09 3.43 19.39
C ALA A 233 -14.27 3.92 20.24
N GLU A 234 -14.00 4.71 21.28
CA GLU A 234 -15.01 5.28 22.17
C GLU A 234 -15.58 6.64 21.70
N GLN A 235 -15.09 7.18 20.57
CA GLN A 235 -15.43 8.53 20.08
C GLN A 235 -15.18 9.65 21.10
N LYS A 236 -14.23 9.47 22.02
CA LYS A 236 -13.89 10.43 23.08
C LYS A 236 -12.77 11.41 22.66
N ALA A 237 -12.40 12.27 23.60
CA ALA A 237 -11.59 13.49 23.50
C ALA A 237 -10.27 13.40 22.70
N GLU A 238 -9.63 14.56 22.51
CA GLU A 238 -8.34 14.66 21.84
C GLU A 238 -7.27 13.82 22.55
N PRO A 239 -6.44 13.09 21.79
CA PRO A 239 -5.47 12.18 22.38
C PRO A 239 -4.40 12.91 23.22
N PRO A 240 -3.70 12.20 24.13
CA PRO A 240 -2.56 12.79 24.82
C PRO A 240 -1.49 13.22 23.82
N ALA A 241 -0.97 14.44 23.99
CA ALA A 241 0.13 14.95 23.18
C ALA A 241 1.47 14.46 23.70
N ILE A 242 2.37 14.11 22.79
CA ILE A 242 3.79 13.93 23.12
C ILE A 242 4.32 15.29 23.56
N SER A 243 5.10 15.34 24.64
CA SER A 243 5.68 16.61 25.10
C SER A 243 6.62 17.17 24.03
N ALA A 244 6.78 18.50 23.97
CA ALA A 244 7.69 19.13 23.02
C ALA A 244 9.14 18.63 23.18
N GLU A 245 9.55 18.33 24.41
CA GLU A 245 10.86 17.78 24.75
C GLU A 245 11.04 16.33 24.22
N ASP A 246 10.06 15.46 24.45
CA ASP A 246 10.07 14.08 23.93
C ASP A 246 10.06 14.11 22.40
N GLN A 247 9.24 14.97 21.80
CA GLN A 247 9.18 15.18 20.35
C GLN A 247 10.53 15.63 19.77
N GLN A 248 11.24 16.53 20.45
CA GLN A 248 12.56 17.00 20.02
C GLN A 248 13.61 15.88 20.06
N GLN A 249 13.60 15.03 21.09
CA GLN A 249 14.49 13.86 21.19
C GLN A 249 14.18 12.80 20.12
N LEU A 250 12.90 12.53 19.85
CA LEU A 250 12.49 11.58 18.81
C LEU A 250 12.89 12.07 17.40
N VAL A 251 12.78 13.37 17.14
CA VAL A 251 13.25 13.98 15.89
C VAL A 251 14.77 13.87 15.75
N ALA A 252 15.51 14.20 16.82
CA ALA A 252 16.97 14.09 16.82
C ALA A 252 17.43 12.63 16.58
N LEU A 253 16.66 11.65 17.05
CA LEU A 253 16.96 10.24 16.82
C LEU A 253 16.75 9.82 15.34
N TYR A 254 15.78 10.40 14.65
CA TYR A 254 15.66 10.26 13.20
C TYR A 254 16.83 10.91 12.45
N ASP A 255 17.33 12.05 12.93
CA ASP A 255 18.47 12.71 12.31
C ASP A 255 19.75 11.85 12.44
N ASP A 256 19.98 11.21 13.61
CA ASP A 256 21.06 10.24 13.79
C ASP A 256 20.89 9.01 12.87
N MET A 257 19.67 8.48 12.75
CA MET A 257 19.38 7.37 11.83
C MET A 257 19.62 7.72 10.36
N ILE A 258 19.30 8.94 9.92
CA ILE A 258 19.58 9.42 8.55
C ILE A 258 21.09 9.62 8.36
N GLU A 259 21.78 10.18 9.35
CA GLU A 259 23.24 10.38 9.33
C GLU A 259 23.98 9.03 9.19
N ARG A 260 23.56 7.99 9.93
CA ARG A 260 24.13 6.64 9.81
C ARG A 260 23.80 5.95 8.49
N PHE A 261 22.67 6.30 7.86
CA PHE A 261 22.36 5.83 6.51
C PHE A 261 23.18 6.56 5.45
N ASP A 262 23.53 7.82 5.67
CA ASP A 262 24.32 8.67 4.75
C ASP A 262 25.83 8.38 4.79
N VAL A 263 26.20 7.10 4.94
CA VAL A 263 27.59 6.65 4.83
C VAL A 263 27.84 6.00 3.48
N ARG A 264 29.10 6.07 3.03
CA ARG A 264 29.53 5.61 1.70
C ARG A 264 29.07 4.19 1.35
N GLU A 265 29.01 3.30 2.33
CA GLU A 265 28.57 1.90 2.14
C GLU A 265 27.13 1.83 1.60
N TYR A 266 26.17 2.47 2.26
CA TYR A 266 24.76 2.47 1.83
C TYR A 266 24.56 3.30 0.56
N GLN A 267 25.30 4.41 0.42
CA GLN A 267 25.28 5.21 -0.80
C GLN A 267 25.66 4.37 -2.02
N GLN A 268 26.72 3.56 -1.93
CA GLN A 268 27.14 2.67 -3.00
C GLN A 268 26.16 1.52 -3.23
N LYS A 269 25.72 0.86 -2.15
CA LYS A 269 24.79 -0.28 -2.21
C LYS A 269 23.47 0.09 -2.88
N HIS A 270 22.95 1.27 -2.59
CA HIS A 270 21.62 1.71 -3.02
C HIS A 270 21.63 2.72 -4.19
N GLY A 271 22.80 2.95 -4.80
CA GLY A 271 22.94 3.71 -6.04
C GLY A 271 22.75 5.22 -5.92
N MET A 272 23.22 5.84 -4.83
CA MET A 272 23.11 7.28 -4.60
C MET A 272 23.75 8.08 -5.75
N GLN A 273 23.01 9.06 -6.27
CA GLN A 273 23.52 10.07 -7.18
C GLN A 273 24.07 11.29 -6.41
N PRO A 274 25.08 12.02 -6.92
CA PRO A 274 25.70 13.13 -6.17
C PRO A 274 24.74 14.19 -5.63
N TYR A 275 23.67 14.50 -6.37
CA TYR A 275 22.67 15.50 -5.99
C TYR A 275 21.70 15.02 -4.89
N GLU A 276 21.64 13.72 -4.62
CA GLU A 276 20.67 13.09 -3.71
C GLU A 276 21.05 13.23 -2.23
N SER A 277 22.31 13.54 -1.94
CA SER A 277 22.79 13.87 -0.59
C SER A 277 22.02 15.02 0.07
N THR A 278 21.40 15.89 -0.74
CA THR A 278 20.52 16.97 -0.28
C THR A 278 19.24 16.46 0.41
N VAL A 279 18.82 15.22 0.19
CA VAL A 279 17.66 14.65 0.91
C VAL A 279 18.00 14.34 2.36
N CYS A 280 19.19 13.80 2.60
CA CYS A 280 19.74 13.66 3.95
C CYS A 280 19.92 15.03 4.62
N ALA A 281 19.76 16.13 3.87
CA ALA A 281 19.79 17.49 4.36
C ALA A 281 18.45 18.04 4.88
N LEU A 282 17.33 17.44 4.52
CA LEU A 282 16.01 17.93 4.93
C LEU A 282 15.89 18.05 6.44
N GLU A 283 15.34 19.16 6.92
CA GLU A 283 15.05 19.41 8.33
C GLU A 283 13.66 18.90 8.69
N ALA A 284 13.43 18.64 9.98
CA ALA A 284 12.13 18.23 10.46
C ALA A 284 11.08 19.33 10.18
N GLY A 285 9.92 18.93 9.68
CA GLY A 285 8.84 19.85 9.29
C GLY A 285 8.98 20.44 7.88
N GLN A 286 10.10 20.24 7.19
CA GLN A 286 10.20 20.63 5.77
C GLN A 286 9.39 19.69 4.88
N LEU A 287 8.97 20.21 3.72
CA LEU A 287 8.26 19.41 2.73
C LEU A 287 9.17 18.32 2.18
N VAL A 288 8.63 17.11 2.07
CA VAL A 288 9.33 15.95 1.54
C VAL A 288 8.94 15.77 0.08
N PRO A 289 9.90 15.76 -0.87
CA PRO A 289 9.63 15.49 -2.28
C PRO A 289 8.78 14.24 -2.47
N VAL A 290 7.86 14.30 -3.43
CA VAL A 290 7.01 13.15 -3.75
C VAL A 290 7.86 12.06 -4.36
N TYR A 291 7.73 10.84 -3.84
CA TYR A 291 8.40 9.66 -4.38
C TYR A 291 7.41 8.52 -4.51
N PHE A 292 7.60 7.71 -5.55
CA PHE A 292 6.87 6.46 -5.75
C PHE A 292 7.88 5.33 -5.93
N ALA A 293 7.59 4.18 -5.34
CA ALA A 293 8.44 2.99 -5.48
C ALA A 293 8.68 2.59 -6.95
N ASN A 294 7.70 2.90 -7.83
CA ASN A 294 7.67 2.38 -9.20
C ASN A 294 7.99 3.41 -10.29
N VAL A 295 8.26 4.68 -9.96
CA VAL A 295 8.35 5.71 -11.00
C VAL A 295 9.40 6.79 -10.67
N GLN A 296 10.27 7.04 -11.64
CA GLN A 296 11.12 8.24 -11.85
C GLN A 296 12.53 8.29 -11.23
N TYR A 297 12.81 7.63 -10.10
CA TYR A 297 14.15 7.70 -9.49
C TYR A 297 14.77 6.31 -9.33
N ASN A 298 15.87 6.06 -10.03
CA ASN A 298 16.60 4.78 -9.96
C ASN A 298 17.32 4.55 -8.63
N SER A 299 17.36 5.55 -7.75
CA SER A 299 18.07 5.47 -6.47
C SER A 299 17.17 4.95 -5.36
N ILE A 300 17.44 3.72 -4.92
CA ILE A 300 16.83 3.15 -3.70
C ILE A 300 17.24 4.00 -2.50
N PHE A 301 18.45 4.56 -2.51
CA PHE A 301 18.99 5.40 -1.44
C PHE A 301 18.09 6.62 -1.23
N TYR A 302 17.79 7.34 -2.32
CA TYR A 302 16.95 8.53 -2.30
C TYR A 302 15.56 8.24 -1.71
N ARG A 303 14.94 7.12 -2.12
CA ARG A 303 13.60 6.75 -1.63
C ARG A 303 13.61 6.35 -0.15
N LYS A 304 14.63 5.63 0.33
CA LYS A 304 14.78 5.29 1.75
C LYS A 304 15.06 6.53 2.60
N ALA A 305 15.88 7.47 2.13
CA ALA A 305 16.12 8.74 2.82
C ALA A 305 14.83 9.58 2.92
N LEU A 306 14.04 9.68 1.84
CA LEU A 306 12.72 10.33 1.87
C LEU A 306 11.71 9.60 2.77
N SER A 307 11.77 8.26 2.82
CA SER A 307 10.96 7.43 3.72
C SER A 307 11.22 7.79 5.19
N MET A 308 12.49 7.86 5.60
CA MET A 308 12.87 8.28 6.95
C MET A 308 12.48 9.73 7.25
N ALA A 309 12.69 10.66 6.30
CA ALA A 309 12.26 12.05 6.45
C ALA A 309 10.73 12.16 6.63
N GLY A 310 9.95 11.36 5.91
CA GLY A 310 8.50 11.32 6.04
C GLY A 310 8.03 10.73 7.37
N LEU A 311 8.67 9.65 7.84
CA LEU A 311 8.39 9.09 9.17
C LEU A 311 8.75 10.07 10.29
N ARG A 312 9.88 10.77 10.19
CA ARG A 312 10.26 11.87 11.10
C ARG A 312 9.18 12.96 11.16
N ASN A 313 8.67 13.38 10.01
CA ASN A 313 7.63 14.41 9.95
C ASN A 313 6.28 13.94 10.51
N LEU A 314 5.98 12.64 10.50
CA LEU A 314 4.78 12.11 11.15
C LEU A 314 4.82 12.21 12.68
N ILE A 315 6.00 12.30 13.31
CA ILE A 315 6.09 12.66 14.74
C ILE A 315 5.45 14.03 14.98
N LEU A 316 5.67 14.96 14.05
CA LEU A 316 5.23 16.36 14.17
C LEU A 316 3.76 16.56 13.78
N CYS A 317 3.28 15.85 12.75
CA CYS A 317 2.00 16.15 12.10
C CYS A 317 1.06 14.94 11.89
N GLY A 318 1.46 13.74 12.32
CA GLY A 318 0.71 12.51 12.07
C GLY A 318 -0.68 12.51 12.72
N ARG A 319 -0.80 13.11 13.91
CA ARG A 319 -2.08 13.22 14.65
C ARG A 319 -3.06 14.16 13.94
N GLU A 320 -2.60 15.31 13.50
CA GLU A 320 -3.38 16.30 12.76
C GLU A 320 -3.82 15.73 11.42
N ILE A 321 -2.93 15.05 10.69
CA ILE A 321 -3.27 14.35 9.44
C ILE A 321 -4.38 13.32 9.73
N PHE A 322 -4.23 12.49 10.76
CA PHE A 322 -5.23 11.49 11.10
C PHE A 322 -6.60 12.12 11.43
N ALA A 323 -6.62 13.20 12.21
CA ALA A 323 -7.84 13.93 12.56
C ALA A 323 -8.52 14.52 11.31
N GLU A 324 -7.74 15.09 10.38
CA GLU A 324 -8.23 15.64 9.11
C GLU A 324 -8.77 14.53 8.19
N LEU A 325 -8.12 13.37 8.14
CA LEU A 325 -8.64 12.20 7.42
C LEU A 325 -9.96 11.71 8.03
N LYS A 326 -10.03 11.60 9.36
CA LYS A 326 -11.24 11.20 10.09
C LYS A 326 -12.40 12.18 9.84
N ALA A 327 -12.13 13.49 9.84
CA ALA A 327 -13.14 14.51 9.55
C ALA A 327 -13.75 14.37 8.14
N GLN A 328 -12.97 13.87 7.18
CA GLN A 328 -13.44 13.52 5.83
C GLN A 328 -13.87 12.07 5.69
N LEU A 329 -14.10 11.36 6.81
CA LEU A 329 -14.51 9.95 6.84
C LEU A 329 -13.56 9.06 6.02
N PHE A 330 -12.27 9.37 6.10
CA PHE A 330 -11.18 8.72 5.38
C PHE A 330 -11.46 8.61 3.87
N ALA A 331 -12.03 9.63 3.24
CA ALA A 331 -12.24 9.66 1.79
C ALA A 331 -10.95 9.39 1.02
N SER A 332 -10.95 8.42 0.12
CA SER A 332 -9.79 8.11 -0.72
C SER A 332 -9.61 9.07 -1.91
N ASP A 333 -10.62 9.90 -2.20
CA ASP A 333 -10.59 10.93 -3.24
C ASP A 333 -9.85 12.19 -2.72
N PRO A 334 -8.65 12.52 -3.25
CA PRO A 334 -7.87 13.66 -2.79
C PRO A 334 -8.59 15.01 -2.93
N SER A 335 -9.55 15.12 -3.86
CA SER A 335 -10.31 16.36 -4.08
C SER A 335 -11.24 16.71 -2.91
N LYS A 336 -11.50 15.75 -2.01
CA LYS A 336 -12.27 15.98 -0.77
C LYS A 336 -11.47 16.75 0.29
N TYR A 337 -10.16 16.81 0.14
CA TYR A 337 -9.29 17.53 1.06
C TYR A 337 -9.00 18.91 0.51
N THR A 338 -9.58 19.94 1.13
CA THR A 338 -9.35 21.33 0.71
C THR A 338 -7.99 21.81 1.19
N GLY A 339 -7.32 22.59 0.34
CA GLY A 339 -6.06 23.25 0.65
C GLY A 339 -4.99 22.29 1.17
N ALA A 340 -4.53 22.57 2.39
CA ALA A 340 -3.34 22.01 2.99
C ALA A 340 -3.58 20.85 3.98
N GLY A 341 -4.77 20.25 3.99
CA GLY A 341 -5.17 19.23 4.97
C GLY A 341 -5.22 17.78 4.45
N GLY A 342 -5.37 16.82 5.36
CA GLY A 342 -5.58 15.39 5.14
C GLY A 342 -4.56 14.77 4.20
N LEU A 343 -5.02 14.13 3.11
CA LEU A 343 -4.13 13.50 2.12
C LEU A 343 -3.15 14.51 1.49
N ASN A 344 -3.56 15.76 1.26
CA ASN A 344 -2.70 16.79 0.68
C ASN A 344 -1.63 17.27 1.67
N ARG A 345 -1.96 17.32 2.97
CA ARG A 345 -0.94 17.52 4.02
C ARG A 345 0.04 16.38 4.02
N MET A 346 -0.46 15.16 4.12
CA MET A 346 0.35 13.95 4.20
C MET A 346 1.34 13.88 3.03
N LYS A 347 0.85 13.99 1.78
CA LYS A 347 1.69 13.94 0.59
C LYS A 347 2.84 14.94 0.61
N ARG A 348 2.60 16.17 1.08
CA ARG A 348 3.62 17.23 1.14
C ARG A 348 4.58 17.05 2.30
N MET A 349 4.08 16.61 3.46
CA MET A 349 4.91 16.43 4.66
C MET A 349 5.71 15.14 4.63
N THR A 350 5.29 14.13 3.88
CA THR A 350 5.91 12.80 3.92
C THR A 350 6.37 12.27 2.57
N GLY A 351 6.09 13.00 1.48
CA GLY A 351 6.42 12.60 0.11
C GLY A 351 5.58 11.43 -0.41
N ASN A 352 4.65 10.91 0.40
CA ASN A 352 3.87 9.72 0.08
C ASN A 352 2.50 9.77 0.80
N MET A 353 1.61 8.81 0.53
CA MET A 353 0.27 8.77 1.12
C MET A 353 -0.03 7.38 1.69
N VAL A 354 -1.01 7.32 2.60
CA VAL A 354 -1.67 6.07 2.96
C VAL A 354 -2.67 5.67 1.88
N ASP A 355 -2.81 4.37 1.66
CA ASP A 355 -3.91 3.78 0.89
C ASP A 355 -5.16 3.79 1.77
N LEU A 356 -6.24 4.43 1.30
CA LEU A 356 -7.53 4.55 1.99
C LEU A 356 -8.59 3.59 1.46
N ASP A 357 -8.10 2.52 0.85
CA ASP A 357 -8.79 1.41 0.23
C ASP A 357 -8.12 0.10 0.67
N THR A 358 -8.88 -1.00 0.62
CA THR A 358 -8.42 -2.30 1.08
C THR A 358 -8.43 -3.29 -0.07
N VAL A 359 -7.32 -4.00 -0.28
CA VAL A 359 -7.27 -5.12 -1.23
C VAL A 359 -8.09 -6.29 -0.67
N VAL A 360 -9.14 -6.67 -1.40
CA VAL A 360 -9.99 -7.83 -1.03
C VAL A 360 -9.64 -9.09 -1.81
N LEU A 361 -8.94 -8.95 -2.95
CA LEU A 361 -8.47 -10.08 -3.74
C LEU A 361 -7.22 -9.70 -4.55
N ARG A 362 -6.17 -10.51 -4.44
CA ARG A 362 -4.95 -10.38 -5.25
C ARG A 362 -5.04 -11.31 -6.46
N CYS A 363 -5.63 -10.82 -7.55
CA CYS A 363 -5.87 -11.63 -8.72
C CYS A 363 -4.58 -12.00 -9.46
N ASN A 364 -3.49 -11.23 -9.31
CA ASN A 364 -2.19 -11.50 -9.91
C ASN A 364 -1.27 -12.42 -9.07
N ASP A 365 -1.69 -12.88 -7.89
CA ASP A 365 -0.88 -13.74 -7.02
C ASP A 365 -1.03 -15.24 -7.39
N PRO A 366 0.06 -15.93 -7.78
CA PRO A 366 0.03 -17.36 -8.10
C PRO A 366 -0.45 -18.24 -6.94
N THR A 367 -0.16 -17.86 -5.69
CA THR A 367 -0.57 -18.63 -4.49
C THR A 367 -2.08 -18.59 -4.31
N THR A 368 -2.67 -17.41 -4.51
CA THR A 368 -4.13 -17.22 -4.57
C THR A 368 -4.73 -18.13 -5.64
N LEU A 369 -4.20 -18.12 -6.87
CA LEU A 369 -4.68 -18.99 -7.95
C LEU A 369 -4.59 -20.47 -7.60
N GLU A 370 -3.45 -20.93 -7.06
CA GLU A 370 -3.25 -22.32 -6.68
C GLU A 370 -4.29 -22.78 -5.65
N THR A 371 -4.54 -21.93 -4.64
CA THR A 371 -5.55 -22.18 -3.61
C THR A 371 -6.94 -22.30 -4.21
N ILE A 372 -7.31 -21.38 -5.10
CA ILE A 372 -8.61 -21.41 -5.78
C ILE A 372 -8.74 -22.64 -6.68
N ASN A 373 -7.70 -23.01 -7.42
CA ASN A 373 -7.71 -24.20 -8.26
C ASN A 373 -7.82 -25.49 -7.43
N LYS A 374 -7.17 -25.57 -6.27
CA LYS A 374 -7.36 -26.70 -5.32
C LYS A 374 -8.80 -26.79 -4.84
N MET A 375 -9.40 -25.66 -4.43
CA MET A 375 -10.80 -25.60 -4.01
C MET A 375 -11.77 -25.95 -5.15
N ASN A 376 -11.53 -25.45 -6.36
CA ASN A 376 -12.37 -25.71 -7.51
C ASN A 376 -12.31 -27.18 -7.93
N LYS A 377 -11.11 -27.77 -7.95
CA LYS A 377 -10.94 -29.20 -8.23
C LYS A 377 -11.70 -30.08 -7.23
N ALA A 378 -11.63 -29.75 -5.93
CA ALA A 378 -12.37 -30.47 -4.89
C ALA A 378 -13.91 -30.37 -5.04
N LYS A 379 -14.40 -29.26 -5.60
CA LYS A 379 -15.84 -29.02 -5.83
C LYS A 379 -16.33 -29.44 -7.21
N GLY A 380 -15.44 -29.93 -8.09
CA GLY A 380 -15.78 -30.22 -9.49
C GLY A 380 -16.04 -28.98 -10.35
N ASN A 381 -15.55 -27.81 -9.93
CA ASN A 381 -15.65 -26.54 -10.66
C ASN A 381 -14.48 -26.39 -11.66
N ARG A 382 -14.61 -25.43 -12.60
CA ARG A 382 -13.54 -25.03 -13.53
C ARG A 382 -12.28 -24.62 -12.76
N VAL A 383 -11.13 -25.12 -13.21
CA VAL A 383 -9.81 -24.59 -12.82
C VAL A 383 -9.33 -23.60 -13.89
N TYR A 384 -8.54 -22.61 -13.48
CA TYR A 384 -8.00 -21.58 -14.36
C TYR A 384 -6.55 -21.89 -14.70
N ALA A 385 -6.15 -21.67 -15.96
CA ALA A 385 -4.81 -21.97 -16.43
C ALA A 385 -3.77 -20.95 -15.93
N ASN A 386 -4.17 -19.70 -15.70
CA ASN A 386 -3.28 -18.63 -15.23
C ASN A 386 -4.05 -17.55 -14.45
N VAL A 387 -3.28 -16.63 -13.85
CA VAL A 387 -3.81 -15.56 -12.98
C VAL A 387 -4.69 -14.58 -13.76
N GLN A 388 -4.39 -14.32 -15.04
CA GLN A 388 -5.20 -13.44 -15.88
C GLN A 388 -6.57 -14.05 -16.19
N GLU A 389 -6.64 -15.35 -16.48
CA GLU A 389 -7.91 -16.05 -16.72
C GLU A 389 -8.79 -16.02 -15.47
N PHE A 390 -8.20 -16.25 -14.29
CA PHE A 390 -8.92 -16.11 -13.02
C PHE A 390 -9.37 -14.67 -12.78
N ALA A 391 -8.50 -13.68 -13.00
CA ALA A 391 -8.80 -12.28 -12.76
C ALA A 391 -10.01 -11.74 -13.56
N HIS A 392 -10.21 -12.25 -14.79
CA HIS A 392 -11.35 -11.89 -15.64
C HIS A 392 -12.57 -12.79 -15.44
N SER A 393 -12.49 -13.77 -14.53
CA SER A 393 -13.57 -14.71 -14.29
C SER A 393 -14.68 -14.11 -13.44
N ARG A 394 -15.91 -14.58 -13.67
CA ARG A 394 -17.05 -14.29 -12.80
C ARG A 394 -16.81 -14.73 -11.34
N GLN A 395 -16.06 -15.82 -11.13
CA GLN A 395 -15.75 -16.29 -9.78
C GLN A 395 -14.88 -15.29 -9.00
N ALA A 396 -13.86 -14.70 -9.62
CA ALA A 396 -13.04 -13.67 -8.98
C ALA A 396 -13.88 -12.46 -8.58
N ALA A 397 -14.77 -12.01 -9.47
CA ALA A 397 -15.69 -10.92 -9.18
C ALA A 397 -16.66 -11.25 -8.02
N GLU A 398 -17.28 -12.44 -8.03
CA GLU A 398 -18.17 -12.90 -6.95
C GLU A 398 -17.45 -13.00 -5.60
N MET A 399 -16.21 -13.51 -5.60
CA MET A 399 -15.36 -13.56 -4.40
C MET A 399 -15.03 -12.16 -3.87
N ALA A 400 -14.65 -11.24 -4.76
CA ALA A 400 -14.35 -9.87 -4.38
C ALA A 400 -15.57 -9.15 -3.80
N VAL A 401 -16.77 -9.36 -4.38
CA VAL A 401 -18.03 -8.84 -3.83
C VAL A 401 -18.32 -9.43 -2.45
N ALA A 402 -18.20 -10.75 -2.29
CA ALA A 402 -18.45 -11.41 -1.03
C ALA A 402 -17.51 -10.93 0.09
N ALA A 403 -16.25 -10.61 -0.23
CA ALA A 403 -15.29 -10.04 0.71
C ALA A 403 -15.52 -8.54 0.96
N ALA A 404 -15.94 -7.77 -0.05
CA ALA A 404 -16.14 -6.33 0.04
C ALA A 404 -17.38 -5.93 0.85
N LEU A 405 -18.50 -6.66 0.71
CA LEU A 405 -19.76 -6.28 1.35
C LEU A 405 -19.66 -6.18 2.89
N PRO A 406 -19.12 -7.18 3.62
CA PRO A 406 -18.98 -7.06 5.08
C PRO A 406 -18.08 -5.90 5.51
N LEU A 407 -17.05 -5.57 4.72
CA LEU A 407 -16.14 -4.45 5.02
C LEU A 407 -16.85 -3.10 4.86
N LEU A 408 -17.64 -2.94 3.79
CA LEU A 408 -18.46 -1.74 3.57
C LEU A 408 -19.51 -1.57 4.68
N GLU A 409 -20.23 -2.65 5.01
CA GLU A 409 -21.26 -2.63 6.05
C GLU A 409 -20.66 -2.34 7.44
N GLY A 410 -19.53 -2.99 7.75
CA GLY A 410 -18.78 -2.76 8.98
C GLY A 410 -18.36 -1.30 9.11
N PHE A 411 -17.75 -0.73 8.07
CA PHE A 411 -17.32 0.67 8.05
C PHE A 411 -18.51 1.65 8.20
N VAL A 412 -19.60 1.42 7.46
CA VAL A 412 -20.81 2.25 7.56
C VAL A 412 -21.40 2.22 8.96
N LYS A 413 -21.43 1.04 9.59
CA LYS A 413 -21.92 0.85 10.96
C LYS A 413 -21.02 1.51 11.99
N GLU A 414 -19.71 1.28 11.91
CA GLU A 414 -18.71 1.81 12.84
C GLU A 414 -18.69 3.34 12.86
N PHE A 415 -18.78 3.97 11.68
CA PHE A 415 -18.77 5.43 11.54
C PHE A 415 -20.17 6.07 11.56
N GLY A 416 -21.24 5.28 11.71
CA GLY A 416 -22.61 5.79 11.76
C GLY A 416 -23.02 6.58 10.51
N LEU A 417 -22.57 6.16 9.32
CA LEU A 417 -22.72 6.97 8.10
C LEU A 417 -24.18 7.04 7.61
N THR A 418 -24.67 8.27 7.42
CA THR A 418 -25.96 8.51 6.76
C THR A 418 -25.93 8.08 5.28
N LYS A 419 -27.10 7.81 4.68
CA LYS A 419 -27.19 7.46 3.24
C LYS A 419 -26.54 8.50 2.32
N ALA A 420 -26.63 9.79 2.68
CA ALA A 420 -25.98 10.86 1.93
C ALA A 420 -24.45 10.79 2.04
N GLN A 421 -23.91 10.59 3.25
CA GLN A 421 -22.48 10.39 3.45
C GLN A 421 -21.97 9.14 2.74
N GLN A 422 -22.71 8.03 2.79
CA GLN A 422 -22.36 6.81 2.06
C GLN A 422 -22.25 7.06 0.55
N LYS A 423 -23.19 7.82 -0.03
CA LYS A 423 -23.16 8.21 -1.44
C LYS A 423 -21.95 9.09 -1.76
N THR A 424 -21.68 10.10 -0.94
CA THR A 424 -20.54 11.01 -1.12
C THR A 424 -19.20 10.29 -0.97
N ARG A 425 -19.10 9.36 -0.02
CA ARG A 425 -17.90 8.55 0.27
C ARG A 425 -17.74 7.35 -0.67
N ARG A 426 -18.75 7.07 -1.51
CA ARG A 426 -18.80 5.95 -2.46
C ARG A 426 -18.63 4.60 -1.76
N VAL A 427 -19.43 4.34 -0.72
CA VAL A 427 -19.42 3.10 0.08
C VAL A 427 -20.80 2.43 0.15
N GLN A 428 -21.71 2.74 -0.77
CA GLN A 428 -23.04 2.15 -0.81
C GLN A 428 -22.96 0.70 -1.32
N THR A 429 -23.36 -0.26 -0.49
CA THR A 429 -23.38 -1.68 -0.86
C THR A 429 -24.32 -1.98 -2.03
N SER A 430 -25.39 -1.21 -2.19
CA SER A 430 -26.33 -1.35 -3.32
C SER A 430 -25.73 -1.01 -4.69
N GLN A 431 -24.52 -0.46 -4.74
CA GLN A 431 -23.78 -0.16 -5.98
C GLN A 431 -22.74 -1.24 -6.32
N VAL A 432 -22.60 -2.27 -5.48
CA VAL A 432 -21.64 -3.36 -5.68
C VAL A 432 -22.32 -4.48 -6.46
N ASP A 433 -21.88 -4.71 -7.69
CA ASP A 433 -22.40 -5.74 -8.60
C ASP A 433 -21.24 -6.53 -9.21
N ALA A 434 -21.25 -7.86 -9.04
CA ALA A 434 -20.22 -8.75 -9.59
C ALA A 434 -20.18 -8.71 -11.13
N GLY A 435 -21.28 -8.34 -11.80
CA GLY A 435 -21.32 -8.19 -13.25
C GLY A 435 -20.69 -6.90 -13.76
N LYS A 436 -20.36 -5.94 -12.88
CA LYS A 436 -19.96 -4.58 -13.25
C LYS A 436 -18.91 -3.99 -12.30
N ILE A 437 -17.84 -4.73 -12.02
CA ILE A 437 -16.70 -4.16 -11.27
C ILE A 437 -15.93 -3.19 -12.18
N PRO A 438 -15.87 -1.90 -11.87
CA PRO A 438 -15.15 -0.92 -12.68
C PRO A 438 -13.64 -1.16 -12.62
N VAL A 439 -12.96 -0.97 -13.74
CA VAL A 439 -11.50 -1.11 -13.85
C VAL A 439 -10.85 0.28 -13.80
N ALA A 440 -9.83 0.42 -12.97
CA ALA A 440 -8.96 1.58 -12.90
C ALA A 440 -7.58 1.22 -13.45
N HIS A 441 -7.14 1.98 -14.44
CA HIS A 441 -5.81 1.86 -15.05
C HIS A 441 -4.77 2.77 -14.39
N ASP A 442 -5.22 3.72 -13.57
CA ASP A 442 -4.36 4.68 -12.86
C ASP A 442 -4.87 4.99 -11.45
N ASN A 443 -4.05 5.71 -10.68
CA ASN A 443 -4.39 6.12 -9.31
C ASN A 443 -5.41 7.29 -9.27
N SER A 444 -5.72 7.96 -10.38
CA SER A 444 -6.69 9.06 -10.41
C SER A 444 -8.13 8.57 -10.21
N SER A 445 -8.34 7.26 -10.39
CA SER A 445 -9.65 6.63 -10.30
C SER A 445 -9.94 6.02 -8.92
N ARG A 446 -8.99 6.11 -7.99
CA ARG A 446 -9.16 5.72 -6.59
C ARG A 446 -10.33 6.48 -5.96
N GLY A 447 -11.13 5.77 -5.17
CA GLY A 447 -12.23 6.35 -4.42
C GLY A 447 -13.51 6.66 -5.19
N LYS A 448 -13.56 6.40 -6.50
CA LYS A 448 -14.74 6.68 -7.33
C LYS A 448 -15.86 5.64 -7.18
N TRP A 449 -15.52 4.43 -6.75
CA TRP A 449 -16.45 3.29 -6.64
C TRP A 449 -16.29 2.54 -5.31
N PRO A 450 -17.34 1.89 -4.79
CA PRO A 450 -17.27 1.09 -3.57
C PRO A 450 -16.39 -0.15 -3.69
N LEU A 451 -16.37 -0.77 -4.87
CA LEU A 451 -15.53 -1.90 -5.25
C LEU A 451 -15.01 -1.63 -6.66
N TRP A 452 -13.73 -1.89 -6.92
CA TRP A 452 -13.10 -1.64 -8.20
C TRP A 452 -11.88 -2.56 -8.41
N GLN A 453 -11.45 -2.72 -9.65
CA GLN A 453 -10.29 -3.51 -10.03
C GLN A 453 -9.14 -2.59 -10.44
N TYR A 454 -7.98 -2.73 -9.82
CA TYR A 454 -6.76 -2.05 -10.24
C TYR A 454 -5.98 -2.94 -11.20
N ILE A 455 -5.69 -2.42 -12.40
CA ILE A 455 -4.83 -3.09 -13.38
C ILE A 455 -3.74 -2.12 -13.82
N ASN A 456 -2.52 -2.31 -13.33
CA ASN A 456 -1.37 -1.49 -13.71
C ASN A 456 -0.04 -2.24 -13.51
N ALA A 457 0.87 -2.17 -14.48
CA ALA A 457 2.25 -2.65 -14.38
C ALA A 457 2.40 -4.06 -13.75
N GLY A 458 1.65 -5.05 -14.25
CA GLY A 458 1.69 -6.43 -13.73
C GLY A 458 0.91 -6.67 -12.42
N VAL A 459 0.30 -5.61 -11.86
CA VAL A 459 -0.63 -5.71 -10.73
C VAL A 459 -2.04 -5.87 -11.24
N ASN A 460 -2.76 -6.85 -10.69
CA ASN A 460 -4.20 -7.04 -10.89
C ASN A 460 -4.85 -7.41 -9.56
N THR A 461 -5.58 -6.47 -8.97
CA THR A 461 -6.09 -6.58 -7.60
C THR A 461 -7.48 -5.96 -7.50
N MET A 462 -8.36 -6.54 -6.70
CA MET A 462 -9.68 -5.98 -6.39
C MET A 462 -9.62 -5.22 -5.07
N HIS A 463 -10.16 -4.01 -5.07
CA HIS A 463 -10.08 -3.05 -3.96
C HIS A 463 -11.47 -2.60 -3.53
N VAL A 464 -11.71 -2.61 -2.23
CA VAL A 464 -12.89 -1.99 -1.62
C VAL A 464 -12.52 -0.61 -1.09
N ASN A 465 -13.41 0.35 -1.26
CA ASN A 465 -13.17 1.75 -0.95
C ASN A 465 -13.37 2.11 0.52
N VAL A 466 -12.86 1.25 1.41
CA VAL A 466 -12.77 1.49 2.84
C VAL A 466 -11.35 1.18 3.30
N PRO A 467 -10.78 1.98 4.20
CA PRO A 467 -9.46 1.70 4.74
C PRO A 467 -9.50 0.52 5.71
N ASN A 468 -8.39 -0.21 5.82
CA ASN A 468 -8.13 -1.03 6.98
C ASN A 468 -7.67 -0.12 8.13
N MET A 469 -8.55 0.13 9.10
CA MET A 469 -8.28 1.09 10.18
C MET A 469 -7.02 0.75 10.99
N ALA A 470 -6.75 -0.53 11.23
CA ALA A 470 -5.54 -0.95 11.93
C ALA A 470 -4.27 -0.56 11.14
N ASP A 471 -4.31 -0.63 9.81
CA ASP A 471 -3.19 -0.24 8.96
C ASP A 471 -3.04 1.28 8.86
N ILE A 472 -4.14 2.06 8.88
CA ILE A 472 -4.06 3.53 8.89
C ILE A 472 -3.47 4.04 10.20
N ILE A 473 -3.95 3.50 11.32
CA ILE A 473 -3.43 3.80 12.66
C ILE A 473 -1.95 3.38 12.74
N GLY A 474 -1.65 2.16 12.28
CA GLY A 474 -0.31 1.64 12.16
C GLY A 474 0.61 2.58 11.38
N ALA A 475 0.20 2.96 10.18
CA ALA A 475 0.98 3.79 9.27
C ALA A 475 1.19 5.23 9.73
N LEU A 476 0.15 5.90 10.24
CA LEU A 476 0.21 7.31 10.59
C LEU A 476 0.70 7.57 12.01
N LEU A 477 0.42 6.64 12.92
CA LEU A 477 0.59 6.88 14.35
C LEU A 477 1.61 5.96 14.99
N ARG A 478 1.73 4.70 14.55
CA ARG A 478 2.67 3.75 15.17
C ARG A 478 4.01 3.66 14.45
N ALA A 479 4.00 3.70 13.11
CA ALA A 479 5.19 3.51 12.28
C ALA A 479 6.36 4.43 12.66
N PRO A 480 6.16 5.73 12.97
CA PRO A 480 7.26 6.61 13.37
C PRO A 480 8.00 6.10 14.60
N PHE A 481 7.28 5.54 15.58
CA PHE A 481 7.84 5.06 16.85
C PHE A 481 8.36 3.62 16.73
N ALA A 482 7.68 2.77 15.97
CA ALA A 482 8.14 1.40 15.69
C ALA A 482 9.48 1.37 14.93
N ALA A 483 9.70 2.32 14.02
CA ALA A 483 11.00 2.49 13.36
C ALA A 483 12.10 2.92 14.34
N LEU A 484 11.81 3.86 15.26
CA LEU A 484 12.77 4.28 16.28
C LEU A 484 13.09 3.18 17.29
N ARG A 485 12.09 2.40 17.71
CA ARG A 485 12.25 1.21 18.55
C ARG A 485 13.18 0.20 17.87
N ALA A 486 12.92 -0.12 16.60
CA ALA A 486 13.74 -1.04 15.82
C ALA A 486 15.18 -0.52 15.71
N TYR A 487 15.35 0.76 15.34
CA TYR A 487 16.64 1.41 15.20
C TYR A 487 17.46 1.34 16.50
N LEU A 488 16.90 1.73 17.65
CA LEU A 488 17.61 1.67 18.94
C LEU A 488 18.08 0.26 19.30
N ARG A 489 17.36 -0.79 18.88
CA ARG A 489 17.73 -2.18 19.15
C ARG A 489 18.84 -2.71 18.25
N CYS A 490 19.05 -2.10 17.09
CA CYS A 490 19.98 -2.61 16.08
C CYS A 490 21.11 -1.65 15.68
N LYS A 491 21.06 -0.37 16.07
CA LYS A 491 22.00 0.67 15.60
C LYS A 491 23.49 0.39 15.86
N ASP A 492 23.79 -0.45 16.86
CA ASP A 492 25.15 -0.85 17.21
C ASP A 492 25.47 -2.31 16.81
N LEU A 493 24.59 -2.93 16.02
CA LEU A 493 24.71 -4.27 15.44
C LEU A 493 24.74 -4.13 13.90
N PRO A 494 25.92 -4.07 13.25
CA PRO A 494 26.03 -3.71 11.83
C PRO A 494 25.14 -4.53 10.89
N GLU A 495 25.08 -5.85 11.08
CA GLU A 495 24.25 -6.75 10.26
C GLU A 495 22.75 -6.45 10.43
N GLU A 496 22.30 -6.22 11.66
CA GLU A 496 20.88 -5.96 11.94
C GLU A 496 20.48 -4.54 11.58
N LEU A 497 21.39 -3.57 11.68
CA LEU A 497 21.19 -2.23 11.16
C LEU A 497 21.05 -2.24 9.64
N ALA A 498 21.89 -3.00 8.94
CA ALA A 498 21.76 -3.17 7.49
C ALA A 498 20.41 -3.79 7.14
N ARG A 499 19.99 -4.86 7.84
CA ARG A 499 18.67 -5.47 7.64
C ARG A 499 17.52 -4.52 7.99
N PHE A 500 17.66 -3.69 9.01
CA PHE A 500 16.66 -2.66 9.32
C PHE A 500 16.48 -1.69 8.16
N TYR A 501 17.58 -1.21 7.56
CA TYR A 501 17.47 -0.34 6.39
C TYR A 501 16.90 -1.07 5.18
N GLU A 502 17.22 -2.34 4.96
CA GLU A 502 16.66 -3.13 3.84
C GLU A 502 15.17 -3.41 4.01
N ASP A 503 14.84 -4.06 5.12
CA ASP A 503 13.55 -4.73 5.33
C ASP A 503 12.60 -3.88 6.17
N GLY A 504 13.10 -3.07 7.11
CA GLY A 504 12.29 -2.22 7.99
C GLY A 504 11.91 -0.89 7.35
N ILE A 505 12.87 -0.22 6.71
CA ILE A 505 12.64 1.05 5.99
C ILE A 505 12.22 0.77 4.54
N SER A 506 10.97 0.38 4.37
CA SER A 506 10.37 0.17 3.04
C SER A 506 10.25 1.48 2.25
N ASP A 507 10.39 1.40 0.92
CA ASP A 507 10.16 2.50 -0.03
C ASP A 507 8.73 2.49 -0.64
N SER A 508 7.85 1.60 -0.16
CA SER A 508 6.46 1.45 -0.60
C SER A 508 5.53 2.59 -0.13
N CYS A 509 4.22 2.46 -0.29
CA CYS A 509 3.24 3.31 0.42
C CYS A 509 3.38 3.18 1.94
N PHE A 510 2.76 4.09 2.70
CA PHE A 510 2.88 4.10 4.16
C PHE A 510 2.27 2.87 4.85
N ASN A 511 1.22 2.27 4.28
CA ASN A 511 0.67 1.00 4.77
C ASN A 511 1.70 -0.13 4.65
N GLY A 512 2.41 -0.21 3.51
CA GLY A 512 3.48 -1.19 3.33
C GLY A 512 4.68 -0.93 4.26
N LYS A 513 5.01 0.33 4.54
CA LYS A 513 6.04 0.68 5.55
C LYS A 513 5.66 0.21 6.94
N TRP A 514 4.40 0.40 7.35
CA TRP A 514 3.92 -0.11 8.62
C TRP A 514 4.07 -1.63 8.71
N LYS A 515 3.67 -2.37 7.67
CA LYS A 515 3.82 -3.84 7.64
C LYS A 515 5.27 -4.30 7.70
N ALA A 516 6.14 -3.66 6.94
CA ALA A 516 7.58 -3.90 7.02
C ALA A 516 8.13 -3.72 8.46
N LEU A 517 7.75 -2.64 9.13
CA LEU A 517 8.17 -2.37 10.50
C LEU A 517 7.54 -3.31 11.54
N GLU A 518 6.27 -3.70 11.34
CA GLU A 518 5.56 -4.67 12.17
C GLU A 518 6.23 -6.04 12.09
N GLU A 519 6.53 -6.52 10.88
CA GLU A 519 7.24 -7.77 10.62
C GLU A 519 8.69 -7.73 11.16
N PHE A 520 9.41 -6.64 10.92
CA PHE A 520 10.78 -6.48 11.39
C PHE A 520 10.88 -6.51 12.92
N ASN A 521 10.04 -5.72 13.61
CA ASN A 521 10.01 -5.72 15.07
C ASN A 521 9.57 -7.08 15.64
N ALA A 522 8.59 -7.73 15.02
CA ALA A 522 8.20 -9.09 15.41
C ALA A 522 9.35 -10.09 15.23
N GLY A 523 10.16 -9.94 14.18
CA GLY A 523 11.40 -10.70 13.97
C GLY A 523 12.41 -10.47 15.10
N LEU A 524 12.68 -9.21 15.44
CA LEU A 524 13.58 -8.86 16.56
C LEU A 524 13.09 -9.40 17.90
N ASP A 525 11.78 -9.40 18.14
CA ASP A 525 11.15 -9.94 19.36
C ASP A 525 11.27 -11.47 19.45
N LYS A 526 11.18 -12.14 18.31
CA LYS A 526 11.41 -13.59 18.21
C LYS A 526 12.88 -13.97 18.33
N GLN A 527 13.81 -13.13 17.86
CA GLN A 527 15.24 -13.44 17.85
C GLN A 527 15.77 -13.75 19.26
N GLY A 528 16.34 -14.94 19.43
CA GLY A 528 16.83 -15.42 20.74
C GLY A 528 15.75 -15.70 21.78
N SER A 529 14.46 -15.61 21.42
CA SER A 529 13.36 -16.00 22.29
C SER A 529 13.35 -17.50 22.53
N ILE A 530 12.79 -17.93 23.66
CA ILE A 530 12.56 -19.34 23.97
C ILE A 530 11.87 -20.07 22.81
N THR A 531 10.82 -19.46 22.24
CA THR A 531 10.07 -20.03 21.10
C THR A 531 10.95 -20.23 19.88
N GLN A 532 11.75 -19.24 19.50
CA GLN A 532 12.66 -19.34 18.35
C GLN A 532 13.73 -20.39 18.58
N ILE A 533 14.38 -20.39 19.75
CA ILE A 533 15.45 -21.34 20.07
C ILE A 533 14.92 -22.79 20.09
N LEU A 534 13.70 -23.01 20.57
CA LEU A 534 13.06 -24.33 20.51
C LEU A 534 12.76 -24.75 19.06
N ALA A 535 12.22 -23.86 18.24
CA ALA A 535 12.00 -24.13 16.82
C ALA A 535 13.32 -24.45 16.08
N ASP A 536 14.38 -23.68 16.34
CA ASP A 536 15.71 -23.91 15.76
C ASP A 536 16.30 -25.25 16.20
N LEU A 537 16.13 -25.63 17.47
CA LEU A 537 16.54 -26.94 17.98
C LEU A 537 15.78 -28.07 17.28
N GLN A 538 14.46 -27.96 17.12
CA GLN A 538 13.67 -28.97 16.43
C GLN A 538 14.11 -29.08 14.95
N ALA A 539 14.27 -27.95 14.26
CA ALA A 539 14.74 -27.88 12.87
C ALA A 539 16.17 -28.46 12.70
N LYS A 540 17.07 -28.19 13.64
CA LYS A 540 18.43 -28.75 13.64
C LYS A 540 18.44 -30.27 13.86
N HIS A 541 17.45 -30.79 14.57
CA HIS A 541 17.34 -32.21 14.94
C HIS A 541 16.19 -32.91 14.19
N GLN A 542 15.90 -32.52 12.95
CA GLN A 542 14.85 -33.12 12.11
C GLN A 542 14.99 -34.64 11.91
N SER A 543 16.20 -35.19 12.03
CA SER A 543 16.41 -36.64 12.02
C SER A 543 15.76 -37.36 13.21
N VAL A 544 15.46 -36.65 14.30
CA VAL A 544 14.74 -37.14 15.48
C VAL A 544 13.24 -36.92 15.32
N PHE A 545 12.84 -35.73 14.84
CA PHE A 545 11.45 -35.29 14.66
C PHE A 545 10.88 -35.73 13.30
N THR A 546 10.89 -37.04 13.05
CA THR A 546 10.33 -37.61 11.81
C THR A 546 8.81 -37.70 11.85
N ALA A 547 8.15 -37.88 10.69
CA ALA A 547 6.70 -38.16 10.67
C ALA A 547 6.32 -39.35 11.57
N GLN A 548 7.13 -40.42 11.55
CA GLN A 548 6.93 -41.59 12.43
C GLN A 548 7.08 -41.27 13.92
N PHE A 549 7.92 -40.29 14.27
CA PHE A 549 8.06 -39.84 15.66
C PHE A 549 6.73 -39.23 16.14
N PHE A 550 6.15 -38.33 15.35
CA PHE A 550 4.88 -37.67 15.67
C PHE A 550 3.69 -38.63 15.62
N ASP A 551 3.64 -39.54 14.63
CA ASP A 551 2.61 -40.58 14.54
C ASP A 551 2.62 -41.51 15.76
N ALA A 552 3.80 -41.73 16.33
CA ALA A 552 3.98 -42.57 17.51
C ALA A 552 3.84 -41.79 18.84
N ASP A 553 3.69 -40.46 18.82
CA ASP A 553 3.52 -39.68 20.04
C ASP A 553 2.07 -39.79 20.58
N ASP A 554 1.91 -39.55 21.86
CA ASP A 554 0.59 -39.48 22.46
C ASP A 554 -0.06 -38.11 22.22
N ARG A 555 -1.38 -38.03 22.44
CA ARG A 555 -2.14 -36.77 22.32
C ARG A 555 -1.68 -35.67 23.29
N LYS A 556 -0.80 -35.98 24.23
CA LYS A 556 -0.22 -35.02 25.19
C LYS A 556 1.22 -34.65 24.80
N HIS A 557 1.68 -35.09 23.63
CA HIS A 557 3.00 -34.85 23.09
C HIS A 557 4.12 -35.24 24.06
N THR A 558 3.93 -36.32 24.83
CA THR A 558 4.84 -36.68 25.92
C THR A 558 6.24 -37.02 25.40
N LYS A 559 6.36 -37.65 24.23
CA LYS A 559 7.67 -37.99 23.64
C LYS A 559 8.36 -36.74 23.10
N GLU A 560 7.63 -35.90 22.37
CA GLU A 560 8.12 -34.62 21.86
C GLU A 560 8.64 -33.73 23.00
N ILE A 561 7.83 -33.53 24.04
CA ILE A 561 8.24 -32.72 25.20
C ILE A 561 9.48 -33.30 25.88
N ARG A 562 9.55 -34.62 26.05
CA ARG A 562 10.72 -35.26 26.68
C ARG A 562 11.99 -35.04 25.86
N GLU A 563 11.88 -35.21 24.55
CA GLU A 563 13.02 -35.11 23.64
C GLU A 563 13.48 -33.67 23.48
N MET A 564 12.55 -32.72 23.35
CA MET A 564 12.86 -31.29 23.33
C MET A 564 13.48 -30.80 24.64
N VAL A 565 13.01 -31.28 25.81
CA VAL A 565 13.67 -30.99 27.10
C VAL A 565 15.10 -31.54 27.14
N ARG A 566 15.34 -32.72 26.56
CA ARG A 566 16.69 -33.30 26.46
C ARG A 566 17.59 -32.44 25.58
N LEU A 567 17.10 -31.99 24.43
CA LEU A 567 17.83 -31.17 23.47
C LEU A 567 18.07 -29.74 23.99
N ALA A 568 17.11 -29.15 24.70
CA ALA A 568 17.22 -27.81 25.27
C ALA A 568 18.02 -27.74 26.58
N LYS A 569 18.55 -28.87 27.08
CA LYS A 569 19.27 -28.92 28.35
C LYS A 569 20.52 -28.02 28.31
N GLY A 570 20.56 -27.03 29.20
CA GLY A 570 21.67 -26.08 29.31
C GLY A 570 21.61 -24.93 28.30
N VAL A 571 20.57 -24.88 27.46
CA VAL A 571 20.34 -23.78 26.54
C VAL A 571 19.62 -22.65 27.29
N CYS A 572 20.14 -21.43 27.14
CA CYS A 572 19.50 -20.21 27.63
C CYS A 572 18.85 -19.47 26.48
N ALA A 573 17.69 -18.86 26.76
CA ALA A 573 16.96 -18.07 25.79
C ALA A 573 16.18 -16.96 26.49
N ARG A 574 15.73 -15.98 25.72
CA ARG A 574 14.97 -14.82 26.20
C ARG A 574 13.51 -15.21 26.44
N ASP A 575 13.01 -14.94 27.64
CA ASP A 575 11.61 -15.16 27.97
C ASP A 575 10.72 -13.95 27.58
N ARG A 576 9.42 -14.04 27.90
CA ARG A 576 8.44 -12.98 27.59
C ARG A 576 8.72 -11.65 28.30
N SER A 577 9.49 -11.66 29.38
CA SER A 577 9.91 -10.44 30.08
C SER A 577 11.17 -9.81 29.48
N GLY A 578 11.81 -10.48 28.52
CA GLY A 578 13.09 -10.06 27.96
C GLY A 578 14.31 -10.59 28.73
N ALA A 579 14.10 -11.30 29.84
CA ALA A 579 15.19 -11.89 30.62
C ALA A 579 15.75 -13.14 29.92
N THR A 580 17.08 -13.22 29.80
CA THR A 580 17.75 -14.43 29.32
C THR A 580 17.91 -15.41 30.47
N ARG A 581 17.32 -16.61 30.34
CA ARG A 581 17.36 -17.65 31.38
C ARG A 581 17.39 -19.05 30.76
N PRO A 582 17.74 -20.10 31.54
CA PRO A 582 17.65 -21.47 31.07
C PRO A 582 16.23 -21.83 30.62
N ILE A 583 16.13 -22.59 29.53
CA ILE A 583 14.87 -23.15 29.05
C ILE A 583 14.41 -24.24 30.01
N THR A 584 13.17 -24.13 30.49
CA THR A 584 12.57 -25.07 31.43
C THR A 584 11.67 -26.09 30.73
N LYS A 585 11.31 -27.17 31.43
CA LYS A 585 10.29 -28.12 30.96
C LYS A 585 8.92 -27.46 30.77
N ALA A 586 8.61 -26.43 31.55
CA ALA A 586 7.35 -25.70 31.41
C ALA A 586 7.33 -24.90 30.10
N ASP A 587 8.47 -24.30 29.72
CA ASP A 587 8.61 -23.58 28.45
C ASP A 587 8.43 -24.51 27.25
N VAL A 588 9.11 -25.66 27.25
CA VAL A 588 8.96 -26.67 26.18
C VAL A 588 7.51 -27.13 26.09
N ARG A 589 6.86 -27.42 27.22
CA ARG A 589 5.45 -27.81 27.23
C ARG A 589 4.56 -26.71 26.68
N ALA A 590 4.78 -25.45 27.06
CA ALA A 590 3.99 -24.33 26.56
C ALA A 590 4.15 -24.18 25.05
N TRP A 591 5.38 -24.33 24.53
CA TRP A 591 5.68 -24.26 23.11
C TRP A 591 5.06 -25.40 22.30
N VAL A 592 5.19 -26.67 22.73
CA VAL A 592 4.59 -27.83 22.04
C VAL A 592 3.07 -27.76 22.01
N ASN A 593 2.44 -27.20 23.05
CA ASN A 593 0.97 -27.07 23.10
C ASN A 593 0.46 -25.77 22.47
N ASP A 594 1.34 -24.92 21.92
CA ASP A 594 0.94 -23.69 21.26
C ASP A 594 0.37 -24.05 19.88
N PRO A 595 -0.93 -23.83 19.60
CA PRO A 595 -1.52 -24.14 18.31
C PRO A 595 -0.94 -23.30 17.16
N ALA A 596 -0.19 -22.22 17.45
CA ALA A 596 0.53 -21.47 16.43
C ALA A 596 1.86 -22.12 16.01
N VAL A 597 2.33 -23.13 16.76
CA VAL A 597 3.44 -24.00 16.39
C VAL A 597 2.84 -25.19 15.63
N GLU A 598 2.26 -24.94 14.45
CA GLU A 598 1.92 -26.03 13.54
C GLU A 598 3.22 -26.56 12.92
N ILE A 599 3.46 -27.87 13.10
CA ILE A 599 4.64 -28.65 12.67
C ILE A 599 4.64 -28.87 11.16
#